data_AF-A0A9E9NR01-F1
#
_entry.id   AF-A0A9E9NR01-F1
#
_cell.length_a   1.000
_cell.length_b   1.000
_cell.length_c   1.000
_cell.angle_alpha   90.00
_cell.angle_beta   90.00
_cell.angle_gamma   90.00
#
_symmetry.space_group_name_H-M   'P 1'
#
loop_
_entity.id
_entity.type
_entity.pdbx_description
1 polymer ?
#
loop_
_entity_poly.entity_id
_entity_poly.type
_entity_poly.pdbx_seq_one_letter_code
_entity_poly.pdbx_strand_id
1 'polypeptide(L)'
;DNKNRLERKPEQSSTTFQDIPTSEKQIAVQLFKTKIQDLAQQIHEKELKTIINQMSEYIETSKKLLDQIETHRNNKPFNPFKLKAWEGELANLVHQHDNEIKAKYNHLKTEHQRIKNRGVVSEHWQKAESLIQQKYPDEYKKIKQLERELNEKNATVSIARTQEQDNGRGR
;
A
#
# COMPACT_ATOMS: atom_id res chain seq x y z
N ASP A 1 -1.74 -51.25 53.08
CA ASP A 1 -1.71 -49.78 52.96
C ASP A 1 -0.39 -49.27 52.42
N ASN A 2 -0.32 -48.99 51.12
CA ASN A 2 0.78 -48.19 50.57
C ASN A 2 0.41 -47.59 49.20
N LYS A 3 0.56 -46.26 49.13
CA LYS A 3 0.86 -45.43 47.95
C LYS A 3 -0.10 -45.45 46.75
N ASN A 4 -1.01 -44.48 46.74
CA ASN A 4 -1.39 -43.78 45.50
C ASN A 4 -1.26 -42.27 45.72
N ARG A 5 -0.03 -41.77 45.55
CA ARG A 5 0.27 -40.33 45.51
C ARG A 5 0.05 -39.89 44.06
N LEU A 6 -1.16 -39.42 43.77
CA LEU A 6 -1.48 -38.73 42.52
C LEU A 6 -0.61 -37.47 42.44
N GLU A 7 0.45 -37.53 41.65
CA GLU A 7 1.23 -36.37 41.24
C GLU A 7 0.31 -35.45 40.43
N ARG A 8 -0.14 -34.35 41.05
CA ARG A 8 -0.74 -33.25 40.30
C ARG A 8 0.37 -32.61 39.48
N LYS A 9 0.29 -32.73 38.16
CA LYS A 9 1.08 -31.89 37.24
C LYS A 9 0.88 -30.42 37.63
N PRO A 10 1.93 -29.59 37.65
CA PRO A 10 1.75 -28.16 37.80
C PRO A 10 0.92 -27.66 36.62
N GLU A 11 -0.18 -26.99 36.93
CA GLU A 11 -0.97 -26.27 35.95
C GLU A 11 -0.03 -25.35 35.16
N GLN A 12 -0.07 -25.46 33.84
CA GLN A 12 0.56 -24.48 32.98
C GLN A 12 -0.12 -23.15 33.27
N SER A 13 0.57 -22.29 34.03
CA SER A 13 0.21 -20.90 34.24
C SER A 13 -0.02 -20.28 32.86
N SER A 14 -1.28 -20.24 32.45
CA SER A 14 -1.72 -19.48 31.29
C SER A 14 -1.58 -18.04 31.72
N THR A 15 -0.42 -17.43 31.42
CA THR A 15 -0.17 -16.01 31.66
C THR A 15 -1.30 -15.25 30.99
N THR A 16 -2.25 -14.82 31.79
CA THR A 16 -3.42 -14.10 31.32
C THR A 16 -2.88 -12.74 30.89
N PHE A 17 -3.28 -12.22 29.72
CA PHE A 17 -2.81 -10.93 29.19
C PHE A 17 -3.13 -9.70 30.10
N GLN A 18 -3.64 -9.94 31.30
CA GLN A 18 -3.96 -8.98 32.34
C GLN A 18 -2.72 -8.36 33.01
N ASP A 19 -1.55 -9.02 32.97
CA ASP A 19 -0.35 -8.56 33.70
C ASP A 19 0.54 -7.57 32.93
N ILE A 20 0.24 -7.27 31.66
CA ILE A 20 1.05 -6.33 30.87
C ILE A 20 0.75 -4.89 31.33
N PRO A 21 1.76 -4.09 31.74
CA PRO A 21 1.59 -2.68 32.09
C PRO A 21 0.93 -1.88 30.96
N THR A 22 0.10 -0.89 31.33
CA THR A 22 -0.61 -0.06 30.34
C THR A 22 0.34 0.66 29.38
N SER A 23 1.52 1.08 29.85
CA SER A 23 2.57 1.69 29.02
C SER A 23 3.10 0.72 27.95
N GLU A 24 3.33 -0.54 28.31
CA GLU A 24 3.79 -1.56 27.36
C GLU A 24 2.72 -1.89 26.31
N LYS A 25 1.44 -1.94 26.72
CA LYS A 25 0.32 -2.09 25.78
C LYS A 25 0.28 -0.93 24.77
N GLN A 26 0.46 0.31 25.23
CA GLN A 26 0.51 1.50 24.37
C GLN A 26 1.70 1.46 23.40
N ILE A 27 2.88 1.07 23.87
CA ILE A 27 4.07 0.92 23.02
C ILE A 27 3.83 -0.13 21.94
N ALA A 28 3.31 -1.31 22.30
CA ALA A 28 3.05 -2.38 21.35
C ALA A 28 2.04 -1.97 20.26
N VAL A 29 0.95 -1.32 20.65
CA VAL A 29 -0.05 -0.78 19.72
C VAL A 29 0.57 0.30 18.82
N GLN A 30 1.37 1.20 19.37
CA GLN A 30 1.98 2.28 18.58
C GLN A 30 3.00 1.72 17.57
N LEU A 31 3.85 0.78 17.99
CA LEU A 31 4.78 0.09 17.09
C LEU A 31 4.04 -0.61 15.95
N PHE A 32 2.90 -1.22 16.24
CA PHE A 32 2.08 -1.86 15.23
C PHE A 32 1.47 -0.85 14.24
N LYS A 33 0.95 0.28 14.72
CA LYS A 33 0.47 1.37 13.86
C LYS A 33 1.57 1.92 12.96
N THR A 34 2.78 2.11 13.49
CA THR A 34 3.95 2.51 12.70
C THR A 34 4.29 1.48 11.62
N LYS A 35 4.23 0.18 11.91
CA LYS A 35 4.43 -0.87 10.89
C LYS A 35 3.40 -0.77 9.75
N ILE A 36 2.13 -0.54 10.07
CA ILE A 36 1.10 -0.34 9.04
C ILE A 36 1.41 0.90 8.21
N GLN A 37 1.81 2.00 8.87
CA GLN A 37 2.19 3.25 8.21
C GLN A 37 3.34 3.07 7.23
N ASP A 38 4.43 2.44 7.68
CA ASP A 38 5.61 2.19 6.85
C ASP A 38 5.25 1.32 5.65
N LEU A 39 4.39 0.32 5.85
CA LEU A 39 3.94 -0.55 4.76
C LEU A 39 3.01 0.20 3.78
N ALA A 40 2.11 1.06 4.27
CA ALA A 40 1.25 1.88 3.43
C ALA A 40 2.09 2.84 2.57
N GLN A 41 3.14 3.42 3.14
CA GLN A 41 4.12 4.24 2.43
C GLN A 41 4.86 3.42 1.36
N GLN A 42 5.33 2.21 1.69
CA GLN A 42 5.98 1.32 0.72
C GLN A 42 5.05 0.92 -0.43
N ILE A 43 3.77 0.68 -0.15
CA ILE A 43 2.76 0.38 -1.19
C ILE A 43 2.64 1.58 -2.14
N HIS A 44 2.49 2.79 -1.59
CA HIS A 44 2.40 4.02 -2.36
C HIS A 44 3.64 4.24 -3.25
N GLU A 45 4.85 4.08 -2.68
CA GLU A 45 6.11 4.20 -3.41
C GLU A 45 6.24 3.16 -4.52
N LYS A 46 5.78 1.93 -4.26
CA LYS A 46 5.77 0.86 -5.26
C LYS A 46 4.83 1.20 -6.43
N GLU A 47 3.66 1.76 -6.16
CA GLU A 47 2.72 2.20 -7.21
C GLU A 47 3.36 3.30 -8.08
N LEU A 48 4.01 4.30 -7.48
CA LEU A 48 4.76 5.32 -8.23
C LEU A 48 5.87 4.71 -9.09
N LYS A 49 6.67 3.79 -8.51
CA LYS A 49 7.76 3.12 -9.21
C LYS A 49 7.26 2.29 -10.39
N THR A 50 6.13 1.60 -10.24
CA THR A 50 5.51 0.85 -11.35
C THR A 50 5.18 1.77 -12.52
N ILE A 51 4.60 2.95 -12.26
CA ILE A 51 4.28 3.90 -13.33
C ILE A 51 5.55 4.44 -14.00
N ILE A 52 6.60 4.75 -13.22
CA ILE A 52 7.90 5.18 -13.77
C ILE A 52 8.49 4.12 -14.70
N ASN A 53 8.42 2.85 -14.31
CA ASN A 53 8.91 1.74 -15.14
C ASN A 53 8.12 1.65 -16.46
N GLN A 54 6.79 1.70 -16.39
CA GLN A 54 5.93 1.70 -17.59
C GLN A 54 6.23 2.90 -18.50
N MET A 55 6.41 4.09 -17.94
CA MET A 55 6.81 5.27 -18.71
C MET A 55 8.15 5.06 -19.43
N SER A 56 9.10 4.40 -18.77
CA SER A 56 10.42 4.09 -19.35
C SER A 56 10.30 3.11 -20.52
N GLU A 57 9.43 2.10 -20.41
CA GLU A 57 9.12 1.18 -21.50
C GLU A 57 8.53 1.89 -22.73
N TYR A 58 7.63 2.87 -22.52
CA TYR A 58 7.09 3.69 -23.60
C TYR A 58 8.13 4.60 -24.24
N ILE A 59 9.09 5.14 -23.46
CA ILE A 59 10.21 5.91 -24.02
C ILE A 59 11.05 5.02 -24.94
N GLU A 60 11.41 3.82 -24.50
CA GLU A 60 12.20 2.89 -25.32
C GLU A 60 11.44 2.41 -26.57
N THR A 61 10.13 2.19 -26.44
CA THR A 61 9.27 1.85 -27.58
C THR A 61 9.16 3.01 -28.57
N SER A 62 9.03 4.24 -28.07
CA SER A 62 9.00 5.46 -28.88
C SER A 62 10.29 5.63 -29.68
N LYS A 63 11.46 5.46 -29.04
CA LYS A 63 12.76 5.52 -29.74
C LYS A 63 12.84 4.50 -30.88
N LYS A 64 12.52 3.23 -30.60
CA LYS A 64 12.54 2.16 -31.63
C LYS A 64 11.61 2.47 -32.80
N LEU A 65 10.44 3.02 -32.53
CA LEU A 65 9.47 3.36 -33.57
C LEU A 65 9.93 4.58 -34.39
N LEU A 66 10.57 5.56 -33.76
CA LEU A 66 11.20 6.69 -34.46
C LEU A 66 12.33 6.21 -35.39
N ASP A 67 13.17 5.29 -34.93
CA ASP A 67 14.24 4.70 -35.76
C ASP A 67 13.64 3.93 -36.97
N GLN A 68 12.53 3.22 -36.76
CA GLN A 68 11.80 2.55 -37.84
C GLN A 68 11.20 3.54 -38.84
N ILE A 69 10.62 4.65 -38.36
CA ILE A 69 10.09 5.73 -39.20
C ILE A 69 11.21 6.32 -40.05
N GLU A 70 12.37 6.62 -39.45
CA GLU A 70 13.53 7.17 -40.16
C GLU A 70 14.07 6.19 -41.21
N THR A 71 14.24 4.92 -40.84
CA THR A 71 14.66 3.87 -41.77
C THR A 71 13.68 3.72 -42.94
N HIS A 72 12.37 3.71 -42.65
CA HIS A 72 11.34 3.62 -43.68
C HIS A 72 11.35 4.85 -44.59
N ARG A 73 11.53 6.06 -44.03
CA ARG A 73 11.68 7.30 -44.79
C ARG A 73 12.85 7.26 -45.77
N ASN A 74 13.98 6.73 -45.32
CA ASN A 74 15.20 6.61 -46.12
C ASN A 74 15.06 5.57 -47.24
N ASN A 75 14.19 4.57 -47.07
CA ASN A 75 13.92 3.52 -48.05
C ASN A 75 12.81 3.88 -49.05
N LYS A 76 12.63 5.16 -49.36
CA LYS A 76 11.61 5.63 -50.32
C LYS A 76 11.79 4.93 -51.68
N PRO A 77 10.74 4.27 -52.22
CA PRO A 77 10.85 3.58 -53.49
C PRO A 77 10.93 4.58 -54.65
N PHE A 78 11.80 4.30 -55.62
CA PHE A 78 11.85 5.04 -56.89
C PHE A 78 10.66 4.70 -57.81
N ASN A 79 10.07 3.52 -57.65
CA ASN A 79 8.94 3.07 -58.47
C ASN A 79 7.65 3.81 -58.05
N PRO A 80 7.00 4.58 -58.95
CA PRO A 80 5.81 5.35 -58.63
C PRO A 80 4.62 4.49 -58.21
N PHE A 81 4.51 3.25 -58.70
CA PHE A 81 3.41 2.34 -58.33
C PHE A 81 3.51 1.85 -56.88
N LYS A 82 4.68 1.93 -56.25
CA LYS A 82 4.89 1.55 -54.85
C LYS A 82 4.79 2.73 -53.87
N LEU A 83 4.78 3.96 -54.39
CA LEU A 83 4.84 5.18 -53.59
C LEU A 83 3.67 5.28 -52.61
N LYS A 84 2.44 5.02 -53.08
CA LYS A 84 1.23 5.11 -52.25
C LYS A 84 1.22 4.12 -51.09
N ALA A 85 1.70 2.89 -51.31
CA ALA A 85 1.81 1.90 -50.25
C ALA A 85 2.84 2.32 -49.20
N TRP A 86 4.02 2.78 -49.65
CA TRP A 86 5.07 3.30 -48.79
C TRP A 86 4.61 4.51 -47.95
N GLU A 87 3.88 5.46 -48.55
CA GLU A 87 3.30 6.61 -47.84
C GLU A 87 2.27 6.16 -46.78
N GLY A 88 1.44 5.17 -47.10
CA GLY A 88 0.47 4.60 -46.17
C GLY A 88 1.13 3.91 -44.98
N GLU A 89 2.18 3.12 -45.22
CA GLU A 89 2.99 2.49 -44.17
C GLU A 89 3.68 3.54 -43.28
N LEU A 90 4.26 4.58 -43.89
CA LEU A 90 4.88 5.68 -43.15
C LEU A 90 3.87 6.41 -42.26
N ALA A 91 2.69 6.72 -42.82
CA ALA A 91 1.62 7.39 -42.10
C ALA A 91 1.12 6.54 -40.91
N ASN A 92 1.03 5.22 -41.09
CA ASN A 92 0.65 4.30 -40.02
C ASN A 92 1.69 4.28 -38.89
N LEU A 93 2.99 4.21 -39.21
CA LEU A 93 4.05 4.24 -38.20
C LEU A 93 4.04 5.56 -37.40
N VAL A 94 3.88 6.69 -38.09
CA VAL A 94 3.77 8.01 -37.44
C VAL A 94 2.52 8.08 -36.57
N HIS A 95 1.38 7.57 -37.05
CA HIS A 95 0.15 7.51 -36.27
C HIS A 95 0.31 6.68 -34.99
N GLN A 96 0.91 5.49 -35.07
CA GLN A 96 1.19 4.64 -33.90
C GLN A 96 2.07 5.39 -32.88
N HIS A 97 3.08 6.12 -33.35
CA HIS A 97 3.95 6.90 -32.47
C HIS A 97 3.19 8.00 -31.74
N ASP A 98 2.51 8.86 -32.49
CA ASP A 98 1.93 10.09 -31.95
C ASP A 98 0.62 9.86 -31.19
N ASN A 99 -0.23 8.96 -31.67
CA ASN A 99 -1.56 8.77 -31.10
C ASN A 99 -1.65 7.61 -30.11
N GLU A 100 -0.76 6.62 -30.18
CA GLU A 100 -0.78 5.50 -29.24
C GLU A 100 0.31 5.63 -28.19
N ILE A 101 1.58 5.64 -28.60
CA ILE A 101 2.70 5.61 -27.67
C ILE A 101 2.79 6.90 -26.84
N LYS A 102 2.80 8.05 -27.52
CA LYS A 102 2.90 9.35 -26.86
C LYS A 102 1.68 9.66 -26.00
N ALA A 103 0.48 9.28 -26.45
CA ALA A 103 -0.74 9.44 -25.67
C ALA A 103 -0.72 8.61 -24.37
N LYS A 104 -0.32 7.33 -24.45
CA LYS A 104 -0.18 6.44 -23.28
C LYS A 104 0.87 6.97 -22.30
N TYR A 105 2.02 7.43 -22.80
CA TYR A 105 3.04 8.07 -21.97
C TYR A 105 2.51 9.31 -21.22
N ASN A 106 1.79 10.21 -21.92
CA ASN A 106 1.25 11.43 -21.33
C ASN A 106 0.17 11.12 -20.27
N HIS A 107 -0.64 10.11 -20.51
CA HIS A 107 -1.61 9.63 -19.52
C HIS A 107 -0.89 9.14 -18.26
N LEU A 108 0.12 8.28 -18.40
CA LEU A 108 0.90 7.79 -17.26
C LEU A 108 1.62 8.91 -16.51
N LYS A 109 2.16 9.91 -17.21
CA LYS A 109 2.78 11.09 -16.59
C LYS A 109 1.78 11.86 -15.73
N THR A 110 0.55 12.00 -16.21
CA THR A 110 -0.53 12.68 -15.48
C THR A 110 -0.95 11.88 -14.25
N GLU A 111 -1.14 10.56 -14.41
CA GLU A 111 -1.49 9.67 -13.30
C GLU A 111 -0.38 9.58 -12.24
N HIS A 112 0.89 9.52 -12.65
CA HIS A 112 2.03 9.59 -11.73
C HIS A 112 1.99 10.87 -10.88
N GLN A 113 1.77 12.03 -11.52
CA GLN A 113 1.69 13.30 -10.79
C GLN A 113 0.50 13.33 -9.85
N ARG A 114 -0.65 12.81 -10.29
CA ARG A 114 -1.87 12.70 -9.49
C ARG A 114 -1.66 11.84 -8.25
N ILE A 115 -1.08 10.65 -8.40
CA ILE A 115 -0.80 9.74 -7.29
C ILE A 115 0.23 10.36 -6.34
N LYS A 116 1.32 10.91 -6.87
CA LYS A 116 2.35 11.59 -6.08
C LYS A 116 1.76 12.72 -5.23
N ASN A 117 0.88 13.54 -5.81
CA ASN A 117 0.26 14.65 -5.10
C ASN A 117 -0.75 14.20 -4.04
N ARG A 118 -1.41 13.05 -4.25
CA ARG A 118 -2.34 12.47 -3.25
C ARG A 118 -1.62 11.88 -2.05
N GLY A 119 -0.38 11.42 -2.24
CA GLY A 119 0.38 10.75 -1.19
C GLY A 119 -0.30 9.46 -0.72
N VAL A 120 -0.09 9.12 0.56
CA VAL A 120 -0.69 7.91 1.13
C VAL A 120 -2.17 8.13 1.44
N VAL A 121 -3.05 7.38 0.76
CA VAL A 121 -4.51 7.41 0.95
C VAL A 121 -5.03 6.21 1.75
N SER A 122 -6.28 6.26 2.21
CA SER A 122 -6.94 5.21 3.00
C SER A 122 -6.82 3.80 2.41
N GLU A 123 -6.85 3.66 1.09
CA GLU A 123 -6.72 2.37 0.41
C GLU A 123 -5.34 1.73 0.65
N HIS A 124 -4.27 2.52 0.75
CA HIS A 124 -2.94 2.00 1.07
C HIS A 124 -2.89 1.46 2.49
N TRP A 125 -3.54 2.15 3.44
CA TRP A 125 -3.64 1.71 4.83
C TRP A 125 -4.42 0.40 4.93
N GLN A 126 -5.56 0.28 4.24
CA GLN A 126 -6.35 -0.96 4.21
C GLN A 126 -5.58 -2.13 3.59
N LYS A 127 -4.86 -1.90 2.48
CA LYS A 127 -3.99 -2.90 1.87
C LYS A 127 -2.86 -3.30 2.83
N ALA A 128 -2.20 -2.35 3.48
CA ALA A 128 -1.15 -2.61 4.45
C ALA A 128 -1.66 -3.42 5.65
N GLU A 129 -2.80 -3.04 6.23
CA GLU A 129 -3.40 -3.75 7.35
C GLU A 129 -3.78 -5.18 6.96
N SER A 130 -4.37 -5.37 5.77
CA SER A 130 -4.70 -6.70 5.23
C SER A 130 -3.45 -7.58 5.05
N LEU A 131 -2.35 -7.02 4.53
CA LEU A 131 -1.08 -7.74 4.37
C LEU A 131 -0.48 -8.17 5.70
N ILE A 132 -0.54 -7.29 6.71
CA ILE A 132 -0.06 -7.62 8.06
C ILE A 132 -0.95 -8.69 8.69
N GLN A 133 -2.28 -8.58 8.57
CA GLN A 133 -3.20 -9.60 9.05
C GLN A 133 -2.94 -10.97 8.41
N GLN A 134 -2.68 -11.01 7.10
CA GLN A 134 -2.39 -12.25 6.39
C GLN A 134 -1.04 -12.85 6.82
N LYS A 135 -0.02 -12.01 7.02
CA LYS A 135 1.34 -12.46 7.34
C LYS A 135 1.52 -12.83 8.82
N TYR A 136 0.82 -12.14 9.72
CA TYR A 136 0.95 -12.27 11.18
C TYR A 136 -0.43 -12.28 11.87
N PRO A 137 -1.28 -13.31 11.62
CA PRO A 137 -2.67 -13.31 12.09
C PRO A 137 -2.81 -13.31 13.61
N ASP A 138 -1.95 -14.03 14.33
CA ASP A 138 -2.02 -14.12 15.80
C ASP A 138 -1.52 -12.86 16.48
N GLU A 139 -0.43 -12.26 15.97
CA GLU A 139 0.06 -10.96 16.43
C GLU A 139 -0.98 -9.87 16.18
N TYR A 140 -1.61 -9.87 14.99
CA TYR A 140 -2.68 -8.95 14.64
C TYR A 140 -3.84 -9.04 15.65
N LYS A 141 -4.34 -10.25 15.93
CA LYS A 141 -5.40 -10.47 16.92
C LYS A 141 -5.00 -9.98 18.31
N LYS A 142 -3.77 -10.27 18.75
CA LYS A 142 -3.24 -9.81 20.05
C LYS A 142 -3.21 -8.29 20.11
N ILE A 143 -2.68 -7.61 19.09
CA ILE A 143 -2.64 -6.14 19.06
C ILE A 143 -4.05 -5.54 19.04
N LYS A 144 -4.98 -6.08 18.24
CA LYS A 144 -6.38 -5.61 18.23
C LYS A 144 -7.08 -5.81 19.57
N GLN A 145 -6.71 -6.86 20.32
CA GLN A 145 -7.18 -7.03 21.68
C GLN A 145 -6.62 -5.95 22.62
N LEU A 146 -5.31 -5.67 22.56
CA LEU A 146 -4.69 -4.59 23.33
C LEU A 146 -5.27 -3.21 23.00
N GLU A 147 -5.58 -2.93 21.72
CA GLU A 147 -6.25 -1.70 21.30
C GLU A 147 -7.63 -1.55 21.95
N ARG A 148 -8.42 -2.62 22.00
CA ARG A 148 -9.75 -2.62 22.64
C ARG A 148 -9.65 -2.35 24.14
N GLU A 149 -8.76 -3.05 24.84
CA GLU A 149 -8.55 -2.87 26.28
C GLU A 149 -8.12 -1.45 26.64
N LEU A 150 -7.24 -0.84 25.83
CA LEU A 150 -6.83 0.56 26.02
C LEU A 150 -8.00 1.53 25.80
N ASN A 151 -8.84 1.29 24.79
CA ASN A 151 -10.00 2.15 24.50
C ASN A 151 -11.06 2.05 25.60
N GLU A 152 -11.36 0.86 26.09
CA GLU A 152 -12.30 0.63 27.20
C GLU A 152 -11.82 1.32 28.48
N LYS A 153 -10.53 1.22 28.80
CA LYS A 153 -9.93 1.91 29.95
C LYS A 153 -10.02 3.43 29.81
N ASN A 154 -9.73 3.98 28.64
CA ASN A 154 -9.84 5.42 28.38
C ASN A 154 -11.29 5.91 28.47
N ALA A 155 -12.26 5.13 27.99
CA ALA A 155 -13.68 5.43 28.09
C ALA A 155 -14.13 5.47 29.57
N THR A 156 -13.72 4.48 30.36
CA THR A 156 -14.05 4.39 31.79
C THR A 156 -13.48 5.57 32.58
N VAL A 157 -12.22 5.96 32.32
CA VAL A 157 -11.59 7.14 32.94
C VAL A 157 -12.32 8.43 32.55
N SER A 158 -12.78 8.55 31.31
CA SER A 158 -13.52 9.73 30.84
C SER A 158 -14.88 9.87 31.52
N ILE A 159 -15.60 8.76 31.72
CA ILE A 159 -16.87 8.72 32.44
C ILE A 159 -16.66 9.13 33.91
N ALA A 160 -15.67 8.56 34.59
CA ALA A 160 -15.37 8.87 35.99
C ALA A 160 -15.04 10.37 36.21
N ARG A 161 -14.22 10.97 35.33
CA ARG A 161 -13.90 12.41 35.40
C ARG A 161 -15.13 13.31 35.22
N THR A 162 -16.06 12.90 34.37
CA THR A 162 -17.30 13.66 34.12
C THR A 162 -18.22 13.62 35.35
N GLN A 163 -18.33 12.46 36.02
CA GLN A 163 -19.09 12.31 37.25
C GLN A 163 -18.49 13.07 38.44
N GLU A 164 -17.16 13.13 38.55
CA GLU A 164 -16.49 13.94 39.59
C GLU A 164 -16.69 15.45 39.40
N GLN A 165 -16.68 15.93 38.16
CA GLN A 165 -16.94 17.35 37.86
C GLN A 165 -18.41 17.76 38.11
N ASP A 166 -19.36 16.86 37.88
CA ASP A 166 -20.79 17.10 38.12
C ASP A 166 -21.11 17.11 39.63
N ASN A 167 -20.52 16.16 40.37
CA ASN A 167 -20.64 16.11 41.84
C ASN A 167 -19.94 17.27 42.56
N GLY A 168 -18.94 17.91 41.94
CA GLY A 168 -18.21 19.05 42.49
C GLY A 168 -18.91 20.41 42.32
N ARG A 169 -19.93 20.51 41.47
CA ARG A 169 -20.71 21.76 41.24
C ARG A 169 -22.06 21.77 41.96
N GLY A 170 -22.42 20.68 42.65
CA GLY A 170 -23.70 20.51 43.35
C GLY A 170 -23.64 20.71 44.86
N ARG A 171 -22.65 21.43 45.41
CA ARG A 171 -22.58 21.79 46.83
C ARG A 171 -22.48 23.29 47.04
#